data_AF-A0A953H902-F1
#
_entry.id   AF-A0A953H902-F1
#
_cell.length_a   1.000
_cell.length_b   1.000
_cell.length_c   1.000
_cell.angle_alpha   90.00
_cell.angle_beta   90.00
_cell.angle_gamma   90.00
#
_symmetry.space_group_name_H-M   'P 1'
#
loop_
_entity.id
_entity.type
_entity.pdbx_description
1 polymer ?
#
loop_
_entity_poly.entity_id
_entity_poly.type
_entity_poly.pdbx_seq_one_letter_code
_entity_poly.pdbx_strand_id
1 'polypeptide(L)'
;MILYEDVRDLDPGAFLEAARKRTAAEAGLLMTAWQAARLPADLQSAHAAKAAVTVPDFLTYARLINTGQAKAMLALSGSFPKTILAGISAGMAVARSPLRAAKQDFWVVAEALLRYDLALLPAAFRGPVLIHPYLADFAFQFERRDFLTRFFKGAWGRFEPGFHTQQLPLALSCAVRWNTVPVICAHPFSSSSGAGSGVSPDLQKSPNWAGCRFIGDASGFPEDLQHRETLGAMADVLSGFIQRYNG
;
A
#
# COMPACT_ATOMS: atom_id res chain seq x y z
N MET A 1 4.88 -0.41 -17.14
CA MET A 1 5.26 -0.53 -15.71
C MET A 1 5.22 0.86 -15.11
N ILE A 2 4.40 1.08 -14.08
CA ILE A 2 4.40 2.33 -13.31
C ILE A 2 5.39 2.13 -12.16
N LEU A 3 6.42 2.97 -12.10
CA LEU A 3 7.30 3.04 -10.94
C LEU A 3 6.69 4.03 -9.95
N TYR A 4 6.57 3.60 -8.70
CA TYR A 4 6.10 4.44 -7.62
C TYR A 4 7.31 4.93 -6.82
N GLU A 5 7.38 6.24 -6.65
CA GLU A 5 8.30 6.85 -5.69
C GLU A 5 7.66 6.80 -4.30
N ASP A 6 8.40 6.31 -3.32
CA ASP A 6 7.92 6.23 -1.95
C ASP A 6 8.07 7.57 -1.24
N VAL A 7 6.94 8.19 -0.92
CA VAL A 7 6.88 9.47 -0.21
C VAL A 7 6.30 9.33 1.19
N ARG A 8 6.09 8.11 1.68
CA ARG A 8 5.43 7.85 2.97
C ARG A 8 6.19 8.42 4.17
N ASP A 9 7.52 8.49 4.07
CA ASP A 9 8.40 9.00 5.13
C ASP A 9 8.62 10.52 5.09
N LEU A 10 8.10 11.22 4.07
CA LEU A 10 8.24 12.67 3.96
C LEU A 10 7.35 13.41 4.96
N ASP A 11 7.90 14.46 5.55
CA ASP A 11 7.11 15.39 6.35
C ASP A 11 6.05 16.11 5.49
N PRO A 12 4.99 16.70 6.09
CA PRO A 12 3.90 17.27 5.32
C PRO A 12 4.30 18.36 4.31
N GLY A 13 5.35 19.14 4.59
CA GLY A 13 5.84 20.18 3.69
C GLY A 13 6.56 19.58 2.50
N ALA A 14 7.56 18.73 2.76
CA ALA A 14 8.31 18.04 1.73
C ALA A 14 7.41 17.15 0.83
N PHE A 15 6.41 16.49 1.42
CA PHE A 15 5.42 15.71 0.68
C PHE A 15 4.66 16.55 -0.35
N LEU A 16 4.19 17.75 0.03
CA LEU A 16 3.43 18.61 -0.88
C LEU A 16 4.31 19.14 -2.02
N GLU A 17 5.58 19.46 -1.73
CA GLU A 17 6.53 19.86 -2.77
C GLU A 17 6.82 18.71 -3.74
N ALA A 18 7.04 17.49 -3.23
CA ALA A 18 7.21 16.30 -4.04
C ALA A 18 5.97 16.04 -4.91
N ALA A 19 4.77 16.10 -4.33
CA ALA A 19 3.52 15.90 -5.07
C ALA A 19 3.31 16.93 -6.20
N ARG A 20 3.75 18.18 -6.02
CA ARG A 20 3.71 19.24 -7.04
C ARG A 20 4.76 19.07 -8.12
N LYS A 21 6.00 18.72 -7.76
CA LYS A 21 7.05 18.45 -8.76
C LYS A 21 6.70 17.26 -9.63
N ARG A 22 6.10 16.23 -9.04
CA ARG A 22 5.83 14.95 -9.72
C ARG A 22 4.53 14.91 -10.51
N THR A 23 3.63 15.87 -10.33
CA THR A 23 2.49 16.05 -11.26
C THR A 23 2.98 16.32 -12.69
N ALA A 24 4.20 16.86 -12.84
CA ALA A 24 4.85 17.10 -14.13
C ALA A 24 5.67 15.89 -14.66
N ALA A 25 5.88 14.84 -13.85
CA ALA A 25 6.68 13.66 -14.22
C ALA A 25 5.79 12.42 -14.44
N GLU A 26 6.27 11.43 -15.20
CA GLU A 26 5.53 10.18 -15.46
C GLU A 26 5.48 9.19 -14.28
N ALA A 27 6.18 9.48 -13.17
CA ALA A 27 6.27 8.60 -12.01
C ALA A 27 4.99 8.62 -11.16
N GLY A 28 4.60 7.45 -10.63
CA GLY A 28 3.54 7.33 -9.65
C GLY A 28 4.04 7.66 -8.24
N LEU A 29 3.11 7.94 -7.31
CA LEU A 29 3.44 8.21 -5.90
C LEU A 29 2.89 7.11 -5.00
N LEU A 30 3.72 6.54 -4.13
CA LEU A 30 3.27 5.67 -3.04
C LEU A 30 3.19 6.51 -1.76
N MET A 31 1.99 6.66 -1.22
CA MET A 31 1.72 7.54 -0.08
C MET A 31 0.82 6.86 0.96
N THR A 32 0.61 7.53 2.10
CA THR A 32 -0.32 7.09 3.15
C THR A 32 -1.71 7.70 2.96
N ALA A 33 -2.72 7.17 3.66
CA ALA A 33 -4.09 7.72 3.56
C ALA A 33 -4.18 9.17 4.09
N TRP A 34 -3.44 9.51 5.13
CA TRP A 34 -3.44 10.87 5.67
C TRP A 34 -2.74 11.86 4.73
N GLN A 35 -1.67 11.43 4.02
CA GLN A 35 -1.03 12.22 2.97
C GLN A 35 -1.99 12.46 1.80
N ALA A 36 -2.68 11.42 1.33
CA ALA A 36 -3.70 11.55 0.30
C ALA A 36 -4.84 12.49 0.71
N ALA A 37 -5.26 12.47 1.98
CA ALA A 37 -6.29 13.35 2.52
C ALA A 37 -5.88 14.84 2.55
N ARG A 38 -4.57 15.11 2.63
CA ARG A 38 -3.95 16.44 2.63
C ARG A 38 -3.70 17.02 1.25
N LEU A 39 -3.76 16.22 0.20
CA LEU A 39 -3.55 16.72 -1.16
C LEU A 39 -4.57 17.84 -1.47
N PRO A 40 -4.13 18.97 -2.04
CA PRO A 40 -5.01 19.95 -2.68
C PRO A 40 -5.95 19.28 -3.71
N ALA A 41 -7.16 19.82 -3.89
CA ALA A 41 -8.17 19.20 -4.75
C ALA A 41 -7.75 19.05 -6.22
N ASP A 42 -6.97 20.00 -6.72
CA ASP A 42 -6.32 19.98 -8.03
C ASP A 42 -5.33 18.81 -8.16
N LEU A 43 -4.50 18.59 -7.13
CA LEU A 43 -3.55 17.48 -7.10
C LEU A 43 -4.23 16.13 -6.89
N GLN A 44 -5.34 16.07 -6.14
CA GLN A 44 -6.10 14.82 -5.96
C GLN A 44 -6.58 14.27 -7.30
N SER A 45 -7.07 15.15 -8.19
CA SER A 45 -7.57 14.75 -9.51
C SER A 45 -6.43 14.34 -10.44
N ALA A 46 -5.33 15.10 -10.44
CA ALA A 46 -4.16 14.80 -11.26
C ALA A 46 -3.46 13.49 -10.86
N HIS A 47 -3.46 13.15 -9.56
CA HIS A 47 -2.83 11.95 -9.02
C HIS A 47 -3.78 10.76 -8.86
N ALA A 48 -5.09 10.92 -9.03
CA ALA A 48 -6.07 9.85 -8.80
C ALA A 48 -5.76 8.54 -9.56
N ALA A 49 -5.18 8.64 -10.75
CA ALA A 49 -4.80 7.49 -11.58
C ALA A 49 -3.33 7.04 -11.43
N LYS A 50 -2.48 7.85 -10.78
CA LYS A 50 -1.03 7.64 -10.71
C LYS A 50 -0.51 7.44 -9.28
N ALA A 51 -1.32 7.68 -8.26
CA ALA A 51 -0.96 7.45 -6.87
C ALA A 51 -1.49 6.10 -6.38
N ALA A 52 -0.68 5.41 -5.60
CA ALA A 52 -1.07 4.27 -4.78
C ALA A 52 -1.04 4.67 -3.31
N VAL A 53 -2.04 4.23 -2.56
CA VAL A 53 -2.13 4.51 -1.12
C VAL A 53 -1.95 3.23 -0.32
N THR A 54 -1.02 3.25 0.63
CA THR A 54 -0.85 2.16 1.60
C THR A 54 -1.71 2.39 2.84
N VAL A 55 -2.42 1.35 3.28
CA VAL A 55 -3.29 1.36 4.46
C VAL A 55 -3.15 0.08 5.31
N PRO A 56 -3.33 0.13 6.63
CA PRO A 56 -3.17 1.32 7.44
C PRO A 56 -1.70 1.75 7.55
N ASP A 57 -1.45 3.02 7.86
CA ASP A 57 -0.12 3.53 8.22
C ASP A 57 0.28 3.09 9.66
N PHE A 58 0.47 1.78 9.82
CA PHE A 58 0.62 1.13 11.13
C PHE A 58 1.85 1.64 11.89
N LEU A 59 2.97 1.87 11.22
CA LEU A 59 4.21 2.32 11.84
C LEU A 59 4.06 3.73 12.41
N THR A 60 3.49 4.66 11.64
CA THR A 60 3.23 6.03 12.11
C THR A 60 2.26 6.04 13.28
N TYR A 61 1.16 5.29 13.19
CA TYR A 61 0.16 5.23 14.27
C TYR A 61 0.72 4.60 15.54
N ALA A 62 1.44 3.48 15.43
CA ALA A 62 2.09 2.85 16.58
C ALA A 62 3.09 3.80 17.25
N ARG A 63 3.90 4.52 16.45
CA ARG A 63 4.86 5.50 16.97
C ARG A 63 4.16 6.64 17.72
N LEU A 64 3.15 7.27 17.12
CA LEU A 64 2.43 8.39 17.73
C LEU A 64 1.70 8.00 19.02
N ILE A 65 1.13 6.79 19.05
CA ILE A 65 0.47 6.27 20.25
C ILE A 65 1.50 6.01 21.36
N ASN A 66 2.61 5.34 21.03
CA ASN A 66 3.65 4.98 22.00
C ASN A 66 4.39 6.20 22.56
N THR A 67 4.50 7.29 21.81
CA THR A 67 5.13 8.55 22.28
C THR A 67 4.16 9.49 22.99
N GLY A 68 2.89 9.09 23.22
CA GLY A 68 1.87 9.94 23.83
C GLY A 68 1.41 11.10 22.94
N GLN A 69 1.75 11.06 21.64
CA GLN A 69 1.43 12.09 20.65
C GLN A 69 0.13 11.79 19.90
N ALA A 70 -0.86 11.18 20.55
CA ALA A 70 -2.16 10.87 19.95
C ALA A 70 -2.88 12.12 19.37
N LYS A 71 -2.66 13.31 19.97
CA LYS A 71 -3.18 14.57 19.41
C LYS A 71 -2.61 14.87 18.02
N ALA A 72 -1.36 14.51 17.75
CA ALA A 72 -0.74 14.71 16.45
C ALA A 72 -1.39 13.83 15.37
N MET A 73 -1.86 12.62 15.73
CA MET A 73 -2.64 11.76 14.82
C MET A 73 -3.90 12.47 14.29
N LEU A 74 -4.56 13.26 15.15
CA LEU A 74 -5.76 14.01 14.74
C LEU A 74 -5.46 15.11 13.73
N ALA A 75 -4.25 15.66 13.77
CA ALA A 75 -3.78 16.72 12.88
C ALA A 75 -3.25 16.20 11.54
N LEU A 76 -2.97 14.90 11.39
CA LEU A 76 -2.33 14.32 10.20
C LEU A 76 -3.12 14.52 8.91
N SER A 77 -4.45 14.48 8.96
CA SER A 77 -5.28 14.60 7.75
C SER A 77 -5.39 16.04 7.23
N GLY A 78 -4.95 17.03 8.01
CA GLY A 78 -5.18 18.46 7.74
C GLY A 78 -6.65 18.90 7.89
N SER A 79 -7.57 18.01 8.29
CA SER A 79 -8.99 18.33 8.43
C SER A 79 -9.61 17.62 9.63
N PHE A 80 -9.86 18.40 10.69
CA PHE A 80 -10.46 17.90 11.92
C PHE A 80 -11.82 17.18 11.71
N PRO A 81 -12.76 17.69 10.87
CA PRO A 81 -14.00 16.97 10.59
C PRO A 81 -13.78 15.60 9.92
N LYS A 82 -12.85 15.51 8.96
CA LYS A 82 -12.53 14.22 8.31
C LYS A 82 -11.96 13.23 9.31
N THR A 83 -11.05 13.68 10.18
CA THR A 83 -10.48 12.87 11.26
C THR A 83 -11.56 12.31 12.18
N ILE A 84 -12.54 13.12 12.58
CA ILE A 84 -13.65 12.66 13.44
C ILE A 84 -14.47 11.58 12.71
N LEU A 85 -14.86 11.82 11.47
CA LEU A 85 -15.64 10.86 10.68
C LEU A 85 -14.89 9.54 10.48
N ALA A 86 -13.58 9.61 10.22
CA ALA A 86 -12.71 8.44 10.17
C ALA A 86 -12.62 7.74 11.53
N GLY A 87 -12.56 8.48 12.63
CA GLY A 87 -12.60 7.96 13.99
C GLY A 87 -13.89 7.21 14.31
N ILE A 88 -15.04 7.70 13.84
CA ILE A 88 -16.33 7.00 13.95
C ILE A 88 -16.29 5.68 13.17
N SER A 89 -15.73 5.68 11.95
CA SER A 89 -15.54 4.48 11.14
C SER A 89 -14.69 3.41 11.84
N ALA A 90 -13.58 3.84 12.48
CA ALA A 90 -12.76 2.98 13.33
C ALA A 90 -13.51 2.46 14.56
N GLY A 91 -14.28 3.32 15.23
CA GLY A 91 -15.10 2.96 16.39
C GLY A 91 -16.09 1.84 16.08
N MET A 92 -16.63 1.78 14.86
CA MET A 92 -17.51 0.68 14.43
C MET A 92 -16.81 -0.68 14.36
N ALA A 93 -15.49 -0.76 14.15
CA ALA A 93 -14.77 -2.03 14.25
C ALA A 93 -14.67 -2.49 15.71
N VAL A 94 -14.34 -1.56 16.61
CA VAL A 94 -14.24 -1.80 18.04
C VAL A 94 -15.60 -2.22 18.64
N ALA A 95 -16.68 -1.53 18.25
CA ALA A 95 -18.03 -1.79 18.76
C ALA A 95 -18.54 -3.21 18.43
N ARG A 96 -18.05 -3.84 17.36
CA ARG A 96 -18.41 -5.22 16.99
C ARG A 96 -17.75 -6.27 17.88
N SER A 97 -16.73 -5.91 18.65
CA SER A 97 -15.99 -6.83 19.50
C SER A 97 -15.38 -6.12 20.72
N PRO A 98 -16.20 -5.52 21.60
CA PRO A 98 -15.72 -4.66 22.68
C PRO A 98 -14.82 -5.40 23.68
N LEU A 99 -15.13 -6.67 23.97
CA LEU A 99 -14.30 -7.50 24.86
C LEU A 99 -12.92 -7.79 24.26
N ARG A 100 -12.83 -7.99 22.94
CA ARG A 100 -11.54 -8.20 22.25
C ARG A 100 -10.74 -6.90 22.18
N ALA A 101 -11.42 -5.78 21.96
CA ALA A 101 -10.80 -4.46 21.99
C ALA A 101 -10.24 -4.10 23.37
N ALA A 102 -10.99 -4.40 24.44
CA ALA A 102 -10.54 -4.22 25.82
C ALA A 102 -9.28 -5.05 26.14
N LYS A 103 -9.14 -6.21 25.50
CA LYS A 103 -7.95 -7.07 25.56
C LYS A 103 -6.84 -6.68 24.58
N GLN A 104 -6.98 -5.55 23.88
CA GLN A 104 -6.03 -5.07 22.87
C GLN A 104 -5.74 -6.11 21.77
N ASP A 105 -6.77 -6.83 21.32
CA ASP A 105 -6.63 -7.79 20.23
C ASP A 105 -6.07 -7.11 18.97
N PHE A 106 -4.90 -7.58 18.54
CA PHE A 106 -4.15 -7.02 17.41
C PHE A 106 -5.01 -6.83 16.16
N TRP A 107 -5.87 -7.81 15.83
CA TRP A 107 -6.65 -7.78 14.59
C TRP A 107 -7.84 -6.83 14.67
N VAL A 108 -8.40 -6.64 15.86
CA VAL A 108 -9.42 -5.60 16.09
C VAL A 108 -8.80 -4.21 15.93
N VAL A 109 -7.60 -3.99 16.47
CA VAL A 109 -6.86 -2.73 16.31
C VAL A 109 -6.50 -2.50 14.84
N ALA A 110 -5.95 -3.51 14.17
CA ALA A 110 -5.60 -3.42 12.75
C ALA A 110 -6.82 -3.11 11.88
N GLU A 111 -7.98 -3.70 12.16
CA GLU A 111 -9.23 -3.39 11.45
C GLU A 111 -9.72 -1.97 11.73
N ALA A 112 -9.61 -1.51 12.98
CA ALA A 112 -9.99 -0.14 13.33
C ALA A 112 -9.12 0.89 12.59
N LEU A 113 -7.79 0.70 12.58
CA LEU A 113 -6.86 1.56 11.85
C LEU A 113 -7.10 1.50 10.34
N LEU A 114 -7.38 0.31 9.80
CA LEU A 114 -7.71 0.16 8.39
C LEU A 114 -8.96 0.96 8.01
N ARG A 115 -10.01 0.88 8.82
CA ARG A 115 -11.27 1.63 8.59
C ARG A 115 -11.10 3.13 8.73
N TYR A 116 -10.23 3.56 9.64
CA TYR A 116 -9.84 4.95 9.78
C TYR A 116 -9.24 5.47 8.46
N ASP A 117 -8.23 4.76 7.93
CA ASP A 117 -7.52 5.17 6.71
C ASP A 117 -8.42 5.14 5.46
N LEU A 118 -9.23 4.09 5.30
CA LEU A 118 -10.19 4.03 4.20
C LEU A 118 -11.23 5.17 4.24
N ALA A 119 -11.58 5.64 5.44
CA ALA A 119 -12.49 6.77 5.62
C ALA A 119 -11.80 8.13 5.42
N LEU A 120 -10.49 8.23 5.67
CA LEU A 120 -9.71 9.44 5.41
C LEU A 120 -9.51 9.71 3.92
N LEU A 121 -9.45 8.67 3.10
CA LEU A 121 -9.24 8.80 1.65
C LEU A 121 -10.26 9.77 1.03
N PRO A 122 -9.83 10.67 0.12
CA PRO A 122 -10.74 11.56 -0.57
C PRO A 122 -11.86 10.81 -1.30
N ALA A 123 -13.07 11.42 -1.36
CA ALA A 123 -14.21 10.81 -2.03
C ALA A 123 -13.96 10.59 -3.53
N ALA A 124 -13.15 11.46 -4.16
CA ALA A 124 -12.78 11.40 -5.57
C ALA A 124 -11.62 10.42 -5.86
N PHE A 125 -10.92 9.91 -4.84
CA PHE A 125 -9.83 8.97 -5.05
C PHE A 125 -10.37 7.63 -5.56
N ARG A 126 -9.81 7.14 -6.68
CA ARG A 126 -10.20 5.89 -7.35
C ARG A 126 -9.03 4.96 -7.63
N GLY A 127 -7.81 5.35 -7.22
CA GLY A 127 -6.60 4.59 -7.51
C GLY A 127 -6.38 3.37 -6.61
N PRO A 128 -5.19 2.75 -6.74
CA PRO A 128 -4.74 1.65 -5.91
C PRO A 128 -4.78 1.94 -4.41
N VAL A 129 -5.38 1.04 -3.65
CA VAL A 129 -5.29 1.00 -2.18
C VAL A 129 -4.71 -0.34 -1.78
N LEU A 130 -3.55 -0.32 -1.14
CA LEU A 130 -2.73 -1.48 -0.81
C LEU A 130 -2.71 -1.70 0.69
N ILE A 131 -2.90 -2.94 1.14
CA ILE A 131 -2.58 -3.27 2.53
C ILE A 131 -1.07 -3.11 2.76
N HIS A 132 -0.69 -2.48 3.88
CA HIS A 132 0.68 -2.35 4.34
C HIS A 132 1.42 -3.70 4.38
N PRO A 133 2.68 -3.79 3.90
CA PRO A 133 3.39 -5.06 3.71
C PRO A 133 3.37 -5.97 4.93
N TYR A 134 3.78 -5.47 6.10
CA TYR A 134 3.76 -6.27 7.32
C TYR A 134 2.38 -6.81 7.71
N LEU A 135 1.32 -6.03 7.48
CA LEU A 135 -0.03 -6.45 7.84
C LEU A 135 -0.59 -7.48 6.85
N ALA A 136 -0.27 -7.31 5.56
CA ALA A 136 -0.60 -8.30 4.54
C ALA A 136 0.11 -9.62 4.83
N ASP A 137 1.42 -9.58 5.08
CA ASP A 137 2.24 -10.76 5.34
C ASP A 137 1.77 -11.49 6.61
N PHE A 138 1.49 -10.76 7.70
CA PHE A 138 0.86 -11.37 8.88
C PHE A 138 -0.51 -11.97 8.58
N ALA A 139 -1.34 -11.31 7.76
CA ALA A 139 -2.65 -11.85 7.42
C ALA A 139 -2.53 -13.16 6.64
N PHE A 140 -1.55 -13.26 5.73
CA PHE A 140 -1.26 -14.49 5.00
C PHE A 140 -0.69 -15.58 5.91
N GLN A 141 0.31 -15.26 6.72
CA GLN A 141 1.00 -16.19 7.61
C GLN A 141 0.09 -16.78 8.70
N PHE A 142 -0.82 -15.98 9.26
CA PHE A 142 -1.76 -16.41 10.31
C PHE A 142 -3.16 -16.76 9.77
N GLU A 143 -3.27 -16.98 8.47
CA GLU A 143 -4.52 -17.35 7.77
C GLU A 143 -5.73 -16.46 8.10
N ARG A 144 -5.51 -15.16 8.24
CA ARG A 144 -6.56 -14.17 8.55
C ARG A 144 -7.34 -13.75 7.30
N ARG A 145 -7.94 -14.75 6.65
CA ARG A 145 -8.85 -14.57 5.50
C ARG A 145 -9.97 -13.57 5.82
N ASP A 146 -10.49 -13.62 7.03
CA ASP A 146 -11.57 -12.75 7.50
C ASP A 146 -11.17 -11.27 7.43
N PHE A 147 -9.95 -10.94 7.87
CA PHE A 147 -9.41 -9.59 7.84
C PHE A 147 -9.27 -9.08 6.40
N LEU A 148 -8.62 -9.85 5.52
CA LEU A 148 -8.49 -9.46 4.11
C LEU A 148 -9.85 -9.31 3.45
N THR A 149 -10.78 -10.23 3.66
CA THR A 149 -12.13 -10.15 3.08
C THR A 149 -12.83 -8.85 3.48
N ARG A 150 -12.67 -8.40 4.73
CA ARG A 150 -13.24 -7.12 5.19
C ARG A 150 -12.57 -5.91 4.54
N PHE A 151 -11.23 -5.92 4.42
CA PHE A 151 -10.50 -4.89 3.69
C PHE A 151 -11.04 -4.74 2.27
N PHE A 152 -11.03 -5.86 1.55
CA PHE A 152 -11.43 -5.96 0.18
C PHE A 152 -12.89 -5.52 -0.02
N LYS A 153 -13.83 -5.96 0.83
CA LYS A 153 -15.22 -5.47 0.83
C LYS A 153 -15.34 -3.97 1.11
N GLY A 154 -14.50 -3.43 1.99
CA GLY A 154 -14.49 -2.00 2.33
C GLY A 154 -13.89 -1.12 1.23
N ALA A 155 -13.04 -1.70 0.38
CA ALA A 155 -12.36 -0.99 -0.69
C ALA A 155 -13.03 -1.16 -2.07
N TRP A 156 -13.66 -2.31 -2.33
CA TRP A 156 -14.35 -2.58 -3.60
C TRP A 156 -15.49 -1.60 -3.88
N GLY A 157 -15.66 -1.26 -5.16
CA GLY A 157 -16.66 -0.29 -5.62
C GLY A 157 -16.23 1.17 -5.47
N ARG A 158 -15.18 1.45 -4.68
CA ARG A 158 -14.64 2.80 -4.49
C ARG A 158 -13.17 2.94 -4.91
N PHE A 159 -12.38 1.89 -4.78
CA PHE A 159 -10.95 1.91 -5.05
C PHE A 159 -10.52 0.67 -5.85
N GLU A 160 -9.25 0.61 -6.24
CA GLU A 160 -8.60 -0.58 -6.79
C GLU A 160 -7.87 -1.33 -5.66
N PRO A 161 -8.50 -2.32 -4.99
CA PRO A 161 -7.89 -2.95 -3.82
C PRO A 161 -6.77 -3.90 -4.18
N GLY A 162 -5.75 -3.93 -3.34
CA GLY A 162 -4.65 -4.87 -3.45
C GLY A 162 -3.84 -5.01 -2.17
N PHE A 163 -2.71 -5.67 -2.28
CA PHE A 163 -1.77 -5.82 -1.18
C PHE A 163 -0.36 -5.50 -1.62
N HIS A 164 0.39 -4.91 -0.69
CA HIS A 164 1.83 -4.89 -0.73
C HIS A 164 2.31 -6.08 0.12
N THR A 165 3.28 -6.87 -0.34
CA THR A 165 3.77 -8.07 0.37
C THR A 165 5.27 -8.25 0.17
N GLN A 166 5.99 -8.70 1.20
CA GLN A 166 7.38 -9.16 1.07
C GLN A 166 7.45 -10.66 0.77
N GLN A 167 6.32 -11.37 0.84
CA GLN A 167 6.21 -12.82 0.72
C GLN A 167 5.30 -13.20 -0.46
N LEU A 168 5.60 -12.67 -1.64
CA LEU A 168 4.78 -12.80 -2.84
C LEU A 168 4.27 -14.25 -3.12
N PRO A 169 5.10 -15.31 -3.07
CA PRO A 169 4.62 -16.67 -3.30
C PRO A 169 3.54 -17.12 -2.30
N LEU A 170 3.71 -16.79 -1.02
CA LEU A 170 2.73 -17.10 0.04
C LEU A 170 1.43 -16.32 -0.18
N ALA A 171 1.55 -15.02 -0.45
CA ALA A 171 0.41 -14.14 -0.69
C ALA A 171 -0.46 -14.65 -1.84
N LEU A 172 0.16 -15.03 -2.96
CA LEU A 172 -0.53 -15.56 -4.13
C LEU A 172 -1.20 -16.90 -3.85
N SER A 173 -0.50 -17.82 -3.19
CA SER A 173 -1.07 -19.12 -2.80
C SER A 173 -2.32 -18.94 -1.91
N CYS A 174 -2.24 -18.07 -0.91
CA CYS A 174 -3.37 -17.73 -0.05
C CYS A 174 -4.51 -17.07 -0.83
N ALA A 175 -4.21 -16.10 -1.70
CA ALA A 175 -5.21 -15.40 -2.49
C ALA A 175 -5.97 -16.31 -3.46
N VAL A 176 -5.31 -17.29 -4.12
CA VAL A 176 -6.00 -18.34 -4.89
C VAL A 176 -6.92 -19.16 -4.00
N ARG A 177 -6.37 -19.69 -2.90
CA ARG A 177 -7.10 -20.56 -1.97
C ARG A 177 -8.33 -19.88 -1.35
N TRP A 178 -8.25 -18.58 -1.12
CA TRP A 178 -9.33 -17.79 -0.52
C TRP A 178 -10.31 -17.21 -1.54
N ASN A 179 -10.03 -17.38 -2.84
CA ASN A 179 -10.73 -16.77 -3.95
C ASN A 179 -10.80 -15.24 -3.81
N THR A 180 -9.65 -14.63 -3.50
CA THR A 180 -9.50 -13.19 -3.31
C THR A 180 -8.47 -12.68 -4.31
N VAL A 181 -8.92 -12.27 -5.49
CA VAL A 181 -8.02 -11.74 -6.53
C VAL A 181 -7.86 -10.24 -6.32
N PRO A 182 -6.64 -9.75 -6.02
CA PRO A 182 -6.38 -8.32 -5.95
C PRO A 182 -6.40 -7.72 -7.36
N VAL A 183 -6.73 -6.43 -7.46
CA VAL A 183 -6.52 -5.66 -8.70
C VAL A 183 -5.02 -5.37 -8.89
N ILE A 184 -4.27 -5.37 -7.80
CA ILE A 184 -2.89 -4.92 -7.76
C ILE A 184 -2.09 -5.61 -6.66
N CYS A 185 -0.87 -6.02 -6.97
CA CYS A 185 0.05 -6.65 -6.05
C CYS A 185 1.40 -5.93 -6.13
N ALA A 186 1.77 -5.25 -5.06
CA ALA A 186 3.10 -4.66 -4.91
C ALA A 186 4.01 -5.59 -4.12
N HIS A 187 5.26 -5.73 -4.52
CA HIS A 187 6.25 -6.50 -3.79
C HIS A 187 7.65 -5.94 -4.01
N PRO A 188 8.61 -6.14 -3.09
CA PRO A 188 9.98 -5.71 -3.28
C PRO A 188 10.52 -6.13 -4.64
N PHE A 189 11.17 -5.20 -5.33
CA PHE A 189 11.83 -5.48 -6.59
C PHE A 189 12.97 -6.48 -6.34
N SER A 190 12.92 -7.62 -7.04
CA SER A 190 13.94 -8.65 -6.97
C SER A 190 14.59 -8.82 -8.33
N SER A 191 15.92 -8.74 -8.34
CA SER A 191 16.75 -8.91 -9.55
C SER A 191 16.92 -10.37 -9.98
N SER A 192 16.50 -11.33 -9.16
CA SER A 192 16.70 -12.77 -9.41
C SER A 192 15.80 -13.34 -10.52
N SER A 193 14.72 -12.64 -10.88
CA SER A 193 13.94 -12.96 -12.08
C SER A 193 14.31 -11.96 -13.18
N GLY A 194 15.01 -12.41 -14.21
CA GLY A 194 15.56 -11.58 -15.30
C GLY A 194 14.56 -10.85 -16.21
N ALA A 195 13.42 -10.41 -15.67
CA ALA A 195 12.37 -9.67 -16.36
C ALA A 195 11.72 -8.66 -15.41
N GLY A 196 12.50 -7.74 -14.84
CA GLY A 196 12.08 -6.43 -14.28
C GLY A 196 10.88 -6.34 -13.32
N SER A 197 10.30 -7.47 -12.89
CA SER A 197 9.00 -7.52 -12.21
C SER A 197 8.97 -8.53 -11.07
N GLY A 198 10.06 -9.24 -10.74
CA GLY A 198 10.10 -10.19 -9.64
C GLY A 198 9.15 -11.41 -9.79
N VAL A 199 8.43 -11.51 -10.90
CA VAL A 199 7.30 -12.42 -11.10
C VAL A 199 7.61 -13.36 -12.27
N SER A 200 7.47 -14.67 -12.06
CA SER A 200 7.60 -15.65 -13.15
C SER A 200 6.64 -15.32 -14.30
N PRO A 201 7.07 -15.35 -15.58
CA PRO A 201 6.20 -15.19 -16.75
C PRO A 201 4.96 -16.11 -16.72
N ASP A 202 5.06 -17.28 -16.07
CA ASP A 202 3.96 -18.23 -15.95
C ASP A 202 2.86 -17.73 -15.01
N LEU A 203 3.21 -16.91 -14.01
CA LEU A 203 2.22 -16.29 -13.12
C LEU A 203 1.37 -15.28 -13.90
N GLN A 204 1.98 -14.52 -14.82
CA GLN A 204 1.27 -13.56 -15.66
C GLN A 204 0.34 -14.24 -16.67
N LYS A 205 0.65 -15.48 -17.08
CA LYS A 205 -0.19 -16.29 -17.97
C LYS A 205 -1.30 -17.04 -17.24
N SER A 206 -1.29 -17.04 -15.90
CA SER A 206 -2.31 -17.74 -15.12
C SER A 206 -3.67 -17.04 -15.25
N PRO A 207 -4.75 -17.76 -15.59
CA PRO A 207 -6.09 -17.19 -15.67
C PRO A 207 -6.57 -16.61 -14.32
N ASN A 208 -6.03 -17.12 -13.21
CA ASN A 208 -6.35 -16.63 -11.86
C ASN A 208 -5.86 -15.18 -11.63
N TRP A 209 -4.90 -14.69 -12.41
CA TRP A 209 -4.25 -13.40 -12.22
C TRP A 209 -4.36 -12.47 -13.42
N ALA A 210 -5.15 -12.81 -14.44
CA ALA A 210 -5.25 -12.04 -15.68
C ALA A 210 -5.69 -10.57 -15.46
N GLY A 211 -6.41 -10.28 -14.36
CA GLY A 211 -6.81 -8.93 -13.97
C GLY A 211 -5.93 -8.26 -12.90
N CYS A 212 -4.88 -8.93 -12.43
CA CYS A 212 -3.98 -8.41 -11.39
C CYS A 212 -2.76 -7.72 -12.01
N ARG A 213 -2.50 -6.48 -11.58
CA ARG A 213 -1.27 -5.76 -11.94
C ARG A 213 -0.19 -6.01 -10.91
N PHE A 214 0.99 -6.43 -11.35
CA PHE A 214 2.16 -6.60 -10.48
C PHE A 214 3.06 -5.37 -10.55
N ILE A 215 3.49 -4.88 -9.39
CA ILE A 215 4.38 -3.72 -9.23
C ILE A 215 5.59 -4.13 -8.42
N GLY A 216 6.78 -3.87 -8.99
CA GLY A 216 8.03 -3.92 -8.24
C GLY A 216 8.18 -2.65 -7.38
N ASP A 217 8.27 -2.83 -6.08
CA ASP A 217 8.55 -1.80 -5.10
C ASP A 217 10.08 -1.60 -4.98
N ALA A 218 10.54 -0.42 -5.36
CA ALA A 218 11.94 -0.03 -5.26
C ALA A 218 12.24 0.80 -3.99
N SER A 219 11.26 0.99 -3.08
CA SER A 219 11.44 1.80 -1.87
C SER A 219 12.61 1.36 -0.99
N GLY A 220 12.98 0.07 -1.06
CA GLY A 220 14.12 -0.49 -0.31
C GLY A 220 15.50 -0.17 -0.89
N PHE A 221 15.59 0.42 -2.08
CA PHE A 221 16.87 0.83 -2.67
C PHE A 221 17.27 2.25 -2.22
N PRO A 222 18.57 2.55 -2.13
CA PRO A 222 19.07 3.92 -2.04
C PRO A 222 18.45 4.86 -3.09
N GLU A 223 18.21 6.13 -2.74
CA GLU A 223 17.49 7.10 -3.58
C GLU A 223 18.09 7.24 -4.99
N ASP A 224 19.42 7.23 -5.09
CA ASP A 224 20.19 7.27 -6.34
C ASP A 224 19.94 6.06 -7.25
N LEU A 225 19.48 4.94 -6.67
CA LEU A 225 19.15 3.70 -7.38
C LEU A 225 17.65 3.55 -7.68
N GLN A 226 16.79 4.45 -7.18
CA GLN A 226 15.34 4.39 -7.43
C GLN A 226 14.93 4.95 -8.80
N HIS A 227 15.86 5.55 -9.55
CA HIS A 227 15.57 6.12 -10.87
C HIS A 227 15.34 5.05 -11.95
N ARG A 228 14.40 5.31 -12.88
CA ARG A 228 13.97 4.36 -13.92
C ARG A 228 15.11 3.88 -14.82
N GLU A 229 16.05 4.76 -15.15
CA GLU A 229 17.24 4.43 -15.94
C GLU A 229 18.17 3.48 -15.16
N THR A 230 18.35 3.73 -13.87
CA THR A 230 19.15 2.87 -12.99
C THR A 230 18.47 1.53 -12.75
N LEU A 231 17.16 1.51 -12.48
CA LEU A 231 16.39 0.27 -12.30
C LEU A 231 16.32 -0.56 -13.59
N GLY A 232 16.22 0.10 -14.76
CA GLY A 232 16.31 -0.54 -16.06
C GLY A 232 17.69 -1.15 -16.32
N ALA A 233 18.75 -0.36 -16.11
CA ALA A 233 20.13 -0.82 -16.25
C ALA A 233 20.48 -1.94 -15.25
N MET A 234 19.98 -1.89 -14.01
CA MET A 234 20.15 -2.94 -13.02
C MET A 234 19.42 -4.23 -13.43
N ALA A 235 18.18 -4.11 -13.97
CA ALA A 235 17.46 -5.26 -14.50
C ALA A 235 18.23 -5.92 -15.64
N ASP A 236 18.83 -5.14 -16.54
CA ASP A 236 19.62 -5.64 -17.68
C ASP A 236 20.96 -6.26 -17.24
N VAL A 237 21.71 -5.60 -16.35
CA VAL A 237 23.00 -6.07 -15.81
C VAL A 237 22.83 -7.37 -15.03
N LEU A 238 21.81 -7.45 -14.18
CA LEU A 238 21.57 -8.63 -13.35
C LEU A 238 21.03 -9.81 -14.17
N SER A 239 20.21 -9.54 -15.21
CA SER A 239 19.81 -10.55 -16.19
C SER A 239 21.01 -11.14 -16.93
N GLY A 240 21.97 -10.29 -17.32
CA GLY A 240 23.22 -10.73 -17.95
C GLY A 240 24.15 -11.52 -17.01
N PHE A 241 24.19 -11.17 -15.72
CA PHE A 241 24.97 -11.91 -14.72
C PHE A 241 24.37 -13.30 -14.47
N ILE A 242 23.05 -13.41 -14.31
CA ILE A 242 22.37 -14.70 -14.09
C ILE A 242 22.51 -15.63 -15.30
N GLN A 243 22.47 -15.11 -16.53
CA GLN A 243 22.72 -15.91 -17.74
C GLN A 243 24.16 -16.45 -17.82
N ARG A 244 25.16 -15.71 -17.30
CA ARG A 244 26.56 -16.15 -17.29
C ARG A 244 26.87 -17.22 -16.25
N TYR A 245 26.10 -17.32 -15.18
CA TYR A 245 26.33 -18.28 -14.10
C TYR A 245 25.44 -19.53 -14.16
N ASN A 246 24.42 -19.53 -15.03
CA ASN A 246 23.53 -20.68 -15.25
C ASN A 246 23.75 -21.36 -16.63
N GLY A 247 24.85 -21.05 -17.31
CA GLY A 247 25.33 -21.76 -18.51
C GLY A 247 26.65 -22.46 -18.20
#